data_AF-A0A661N615-F1
#
_entry.id   AF-A0A661N615-F1
#
_cell.length_a   1.000
_cell.length_b   1.000
_cell.length_c   1.000
_cell.angle_alpha   90.00
_cell.angle_beta   90.00
_cell.angle_gamma   90.00
#
_symmetry.space_group_name_H-M   'P 1'
#
loop_
_entity.id
_entity.type
_entity.pdbx_description
1 polymer ?
#
loop_
_entity_poly.entity_id
_entity_poly.type
_entity_poly.pdbx_seq_one_letter_code
_entity_poly.pdbx_strand_id
1 'polypeptide(L)'
;MGNRARAATLAADALRRYPADASVREVADDALSAAAELGTLEILCDAPCLATVGGTAIETEAQTERTIFVEPGTHVVAVTFGGQTSADQASAEETADVAAGAQISVSLVRPPVVVAPPPEPEVEAQPPVEAETEPLDEAPAEAERSAESSGLLPMWVPFVGLGATAVVGAVALWSGIDTLSARDAYVDDPTEAGYEDGTGRQARTNALIGVTVGLGVATAALFVLATLGGDEEAPVTASVSAGPEGAGVNLVGSF
;
A
#
# COMPACT_ATOMS: atom_id res chain seq x y z
N MET A 1 -19.32 -1.49 7.84
CA MET A 1 -19.55 -0.74 9.10
C MET A 1 -18.55 0.40 9.28
N GLY A 2 -17.34 0.33 8.70
CA GLY A 2 -16.35 1.45 8.68
C GLY A 2 -16.78 2.81 8.10
N ASN A 3 -17.92 2.91 7.40
CA ASN A 3 -18.41 4.20 6.89
C ASN A 3 -18.77 5.19 8.02
N ARG A 4 -19.20 4.71 9.21
CA ARG A 4 -19.53 5.59 10.35
C ARG A 4 -18.29 6.20 10.99
N ALA A 5 -17.28 5.37 11.26
CA ALA A 5 -15.98 5.80 11.79
C ALA A 5 -15.31 6.83 10.89
N ARG A 6 -15.33 6.59 9.58
CA ARG A 6 -14.84 7.54 8.59
C ARG A 6 -15.67 8.82 8.55
N ALA A 7 -17.00 8.73 8.54
CA ALA A 7 -17.87 9.91 8.54
C ALA A 7 -17.65 10.80 9.78
N ALA A 8 -17.53 10.20 10.97
CA ALA A 8 -17.25 10.92 12.21
C ALA A 8 -15.87 11.59 12.20
N THR A 9 -14.86 10.90 11.68
CA THR A 9 -13.50 11.46 11.53
C THR A 9 -13.50 12.66 10.58
N LEU A 10 -14.18 12.56 9.43
CA LEU A 10 -14.32 13.67 8.49
C LEU A 10 -15.17 14.82 9.05
N ALA A 11 -16.19 14.52 9.84
CA ALA A 11 -17.02 15.52 10.52
C ALA A 11 -16.20 16.32 11.53
N ALA A 12 -15.39 15.65 12.36
CA ALA A 12 -14.48 16.31 13.29
C ALA A 12 -13.44 17.18 12.56
N ASP A 13 -12.89 16.69 11.44
CA ASP A 13 -11.98 17.50 10.62
C ASP A 13 -12.66 18.74 10.01
N ALA A 14 -13.88 18.58 9.48
CA ALA A 14 -14.66 19.68 8.94
C ALA A 14 -14.94 20.76 10.00
N LEU A 15 -15.23 20.39 11.25
CA LEU A 15 -15.41 21.33 12.36
C LEU A 15 -14.13 22.09 12.71
N ARG A 16 -12.96 21.44 12.64
CA ARG A 16 -11.66 22.12 12.84
C ARG A 16 -11.40 23.13 11.72
N ARG A 17 -11.74 22.78 10.48
CA ARG A 17 -11.44 23.60 9.30
C ARG A 17 -12.43 24.75 9.10
N TYR A 18 -13.70 24.55 9.43
CA TYR A 18 -14.79 25.52 9.21
C TYR A 18 -15.60 25.81 10.48
N PRO A 19 -14.97 26.26 11.58
CA PRO A 19 -15.65 26.40 12.87
C PRO A 19 -16.80 27.41 12.87
N ALA A 20 -16.78 28.38 11.97
CA ALA A 20 -17.79 29.44 11.89
C ALA A 20 -18.96 29.11 10.95
N ASP A 21 -18.90 28.04 10.15
CA ASP A 21 -19.97 27.71 9.20
C ASP A 21 -21.09 26.92 9.88
N ALA A 22 -22.31 27.48 9.85
CA ALA A 22 -23.46 26.86 10.51
C ALA A 22 -23.96 25.60 9.81
N SER A 23 -23.87 25.55 8.48
CA SER A 23 -24.30 24.39 7.70
C SER A 23 -23.33 23.21 7.87
N VAL A 24 -22.02 23.49 7.96
CA VAL A 24 -21.02 22.47 8.26
C VAL A 24 -21.21 21.92 9.67
N ARG A 25 -21.46 22.79 10.66
CA ARG A 25 -21.71 22.38 12.05
C ARG A 25 -22.89 21.44 12.17
N GLU A 26 -24.02 21.78 11.56
CA GLU A 26 -25.24 20.95 11.58
C GLU A 26 -24.97 19.53 11.05
N VAL A 27 -24.37 19.41 9.87
CA VAL A 27 -24.06 18.10 9.26
C VAL A 27 -23.02 17.33 10.08
N ALA A 28 -22.01 18.01 10.61
CA ALA A 28 -20.98 17.37 11.40
C ALA A 28 -21.52 16.86 12.75
N ASP A 29 -22.36 17.64 13.43
CA ASP A 29 -22.97 17.27 14.71
C ASP A 29 -23.90 16.05 14.55
N ASP A 30 -24.64 15.96 13.44
CA ASP A 30 -25.45 14.78 13.10
C ASP A 30 -24.58 13.53 12.92
N ALA A 31 -23.47 13.64 12.19
CA ALA A 31 -22.54 12.54 11.96
C ALA A 31 -21.85 12.08 13.26
N LEU A 32 -21.47 13.03 14.12
CA LEU A 32 -20.86 12.74 15.43
C LEU A 32 -21.87 12.10 16.39
N SER A 33 -23.12 12.56 16.39
CA SER A 33 -24.19 11.98 17.21
C SER A 33 -24.49 10.54 16.81
N ALA A 34 -24.48 10.24 15.51
CA ALA A 34 -24.63 8.88 14.98
C ALA A 34 -23.44 7.95 15.29
N ALA A 35 -22.34 8.53 15.77
CA ALA A 35 -21.09 7.85 16.11
C ALA A 35 -20.83 7.77 17.63
N ALA A 36 -21.82 8.06 18.48
CA ALA A 36 -21.66 8.07 19.93
C ALA A 36 -21.17 6.73 20.53
N GLU A 37 -21.38 5.61 19.84
CA GLU A 37 -20.91 4.29 20.26
C GLU A 37 -19.46 3.98 19.86
N LEU A 38 -18.84 4.84 19.02
CA LEU A 38 -17.46 4.68 18.59
C LEU A 38 -16.49 5.10 19.67
N GLY A 39 -15.32 4.48 19.66
CA GLY A 39 -14.16 4.94 20.42
C GLY A 39 -13.46 6.09 19.69
N THR A 40 -12.72 6.89 20.44
CA THR A 40 -11.88 7.98 19.92
C THR A 40 -10.42 7.66 20.22
N LEU A 41 -9.58 7.67 19.18
CA LEU A 41 -8.13 7.59 19.31
C LEU A 41 -7.52 8.96 19.02
N GLU A 42 -6.71 9.44 19.95
CA GLU A 42 -5.89 10.63 19.81
C GLU A 42 -4.44 10.21 19.60
N ILE A 43 -3.93 10.42 18.39
CA ILE A 43 -2.57 10.03 17.99
C ILE A 43 -1.67 11.26 18.14
N LEU A 44 -0.69 11.15 19.02
CA LEU A 44 0.29 12.18 19.31
C LEU A 44 1.67 11.71 18.83
N CYS A 45 2.30 12.53 18.00
CA CYS A 45 3.62 12.29 17.42
C CYS A 45 4.59 13.43 17.79
N ASP A 46 5.82 13.09 18.13
CA ASP A 46 6.89 14.05 18.45
C ASP A 46 7.44 14.79 17.22
N ALA A 47 7.20 14.26 16.02
CA ALA A 47 7.48 14.88 14.73
C ALA A 47 6.33 14.56 13.73
N PRO A 48 6.15 15.34 12.65
CA PRO A 48 5.10 15.06 11.66
C PRO A 48 5.15 13.62 11.15
N CYS A 49 4.04 12.91 11.28
CA CYS A 49 3.94 11.48 11.02
C CYS A 49 2.72 11.13 10.14
N LEU A 50 2.84 10.06 9.34
CA LEU A 50 1.73 9.42 8.66
C LEU A 50 1.25 8.24 9.50
N ALA A 51 -0.03 8.22 9.86
CA ALA A 51 -0.62 7.21 10.73
C ALA A 51 -1.49 6.22 9.95
N THR A 52 -1.42 4.96 10.36
CA THR A 52 -2.31 3.88 9.93
C THR A 52 -2.94 3.23 11.16
N VAL A 53 -4.19 2.79 11.03
CA VAL A 53 -4.88 2.02 12.07
C VAL A 53 -5.44 0.74 11.48
N GLY A 54 -5.08 -0.40 12.08
CA GLY A 54 -5.41 -1.72 11.55
C GLY A 54 -4.88 -1.92 10.12
N GLY A 55 -3.72 -1.33 9.80
CA GLY A 55 -3.12 -1.36 8.47
C GLY A 55 -3.78 -0.45 7.41
N THR A 56 -4.78 0.34 7.79
CA THR A 56 -5.44 1.30 6.89
C THR A 56 -4.88 2.70 7.11
N ALA A 57 -4.43 3.34 6.03
CA ALA A 57 -4.01 4.74 6.08
C ALA A 57 -5.20 5.65 6.39
N ILE A 58 -5.04 6.52 7.40
CA ILE A 58 -6.08 7.46 7.81
C ILE A 58 -6.08 8.68 6.88
N GLU A 59 -4.90 9.23 6.59
CA GLU A 59 -4.69 10.46 5.82
C GLU A 59 -3.33 10.43 5.11
N THR A 60 -3.19 11.26 4.07
CA THR A 60 -1.97 11.36 3.25
C THR A 60 -1.03 12.49 3.68
N GLU A 61 -1.45 13.36 4.60
CA GLU A 61 -0.62 14.47 5.11
C GLU A 61 0.13 14.06 6.39
N ALA A 62 1.30 14.62 6.67
CA ALA A 62 2.02 14.34 7.92
C ALA A 62 1.61 15.36 8.99
N GLN A 63 1.18 14.89 10.17
CA GLN A 63 0.78 15.77 11.29
C GLN A 63 1.34 15.25 12.62
N THR A 64 1.40 16.12 13.63
CA THR A 64 1.89 15.80 14.98
C THR A 64 0.77 15.40 15.95
N GLU A 65 -0.48 15.72 15.63
CA GLU A 65 -1.65 15.45 16.48
C GLU A 65 -2.85 15.16 15.61
N ARG A 66 -3.57 14.08 15.92
CA ARG A 66 -4.77 13.66 15.18
C ARG A 66 -5.79 13.01 16.08
N THR A 67 -7.06 13.22 15.75
CA THR A 67 -8.18 12.54 16.40
C THR A 67 -8.94 11.73 15.36
N ILE A 68 -9.15 10.45 15.63
CA ILE A 68 -9.89 9.55 14.74
C ILE A 68 -10.95 8.78 15.53
N PHE A 69 -12.03 8.40 14.86
CA PHE A 69 -13.05 7.53 15.42
C PHE A 69 -12.83 6.10 14.96
N VAL A 70 -12.96 5.16 15.89
CA VAL A 70 -12.76 3.72 15.63
C VAL A 70 -13.88 2.89 16.26
N GLU A 71 -14.11 1.71 15.69
CA GLU A 71 -15.02 0.73 16.31
C GLU A 71 -14.46 0.25 17.65
N PRO A 72 -15.29 -0.13 18.63
CA PRO A 72 -14.78 -0.69 19.88
C PRO A 72 -13.99 -1.98 19.62
N GLY A 73 -12.80 -2.10 20.21
CA GLY A 73 -11.92 -3.26 20.07
C GLY A 73 -10.44 -2.90 20.14
N THR A 74 -9.61 -3.91 19.88
CA THR A 74 -8.15 -3.77 19.82
C THR A 74 -7.74 -3.22 18.45
N HIS A 75 -6.99 -2.13 18.45
CA HIS A 75 -6.45 -1.50 17.26
C HIS A 75 -4.94 -1.45 17.31
N VAL A 76 -4.30 -1.69 16.17
CA VAL A 76 -2.87 -1.44 15.97
C VAL A 76 -2.72 -0.06 15.35
N VAL A 77 -2.05 0.85 16.04
CA VAL A 77 -1.71 2.19 15.56
C VAL A 77 -0.25 2.19 15.15
N ALA A 78 0.02 2.33 13.85
CA ALA A 78 1.37 2.41 13.32
C ALA A 78 1.60 3.77 12.66
N VAL A 79 2.76 4.38 12.92
CA VAL A 79 3.15 5.66 12.32
C VAL A 79 4.48 5.54 11.58
N THR A 80 4.64 6.37 10.56
CA THR A 80 5.90 6.57 9.84
C THR A 80 6.30 8.03 9.93
N PHE A 81 7.57 8.27 10.28
CA PHE A 81 8.16 9.58 10.52
C PHE A 81 9.17 9.93 9.42
N GLY A 82 8.77 10.76 8.44
CA GLY A 82 9.66 11.33 7.43
C GLY A 82 10.43 10.32 6.54
N GLY A 83 11.16 10.86 5.56
CA GLY A 83 12.08 10.14 4.66
C GLY A 83 11.61 10.06 3.21
N GLN A 84 12.40 10.58 2.26
CA GLN A 84 12.24 10.28 0.83
C GLN A 84 12.87 8.93 0.45
N THR A 85 13.66 8.38 1.38
CA THR A 85 14.51 7.21 1.24
C THR A 85 14.30 6.32 2.46
N SER A 86 14.32 5.00 2.26
CA SER A 86 14.10 4.00 3.32
C SER A 86 15.09 4.10 4.49
N ALA A 87 16.26 4.71 4.28
CA ALA A 87 17.27 4.93 5.32
C ALA A 87 16.89 6.03 6.34
N ASP A 88 16.00 6.95 5.96
CA ASP A 88 15.55 8.06 6.82
C ASP A 88 14.15 7.83 7.39
N GLN A 89 13.51 6.74 7.00
CA GLN A 89 12.17 6.38 7.44
C GLN A 89 12.25 5.63 8.76
N ALA A 90 11.71 6.26 9.80
CA ALA A 90 11.52 5.63 11.10
C ALA A 90 10.03 5.29 11.28
N SER A 91 9.72 4.15 11.86
CA SER A 91 8.36 3.75 12.20
C SER A 91 8.22 3.41 13.67
N ALA A 92 7.03 3.61 14.21
CA ALA A 92 6.66 3.17 15.55
C ALA A 92 5.25 2.56 15.50
N GLU A 93 4.99 1.61 16.37
CA GLU A 93 3.71 0.91 16.46
C GLU A 93 3.30 0.75 17.92
N GLU A 94 2.01 0.92 18.20
CA GLU A 94 1.42 0.73 19.52
C GLU A 94 0.03 0.10 19.38
N THR A 95 -0.32 -0.78 20.32
CA THR A 95 -1.65 -1.42 20.37
C THR A 95 -2.53 -0.70 21.39
N ALA A 96 -3.75 -0.35 20.98
CA ALA A 96 -4.73 0.33 21.83
C ALA A 96 -6.05 -0.45 21.89
N ASP A 97 -6.49 -0.78 23.10
CA ASP A 97 -7.80 -1.39 23.37
C ASP A 97 -8.86 -0.31 23.64
N VAL A 98 -9.69 -0.01 22.65
CA VAL A 98 -10.65 1.09 22.70
C VAL A 98 -12.04 0.57 23.04
N ALA A 99 -12.59 0.98 24.17
CA ALA A 99 -13.98 0.69 24.53
C ALA A 99 -14.97 1.65 23.83
N ALA A 100 -16.25 1.25 23.75
CA ALA A 100 -17.31 2.09 23.17
C ALA A 100 -17.43 3.43 23.91
N GLY A 101 -17.40 4.54 23.16
CA GLY A 101 -17.42 5.90 23.69
C GLY A 101 -16.17 6.32 24.47
N ALA A 102 -15.15 5.46 24.57
CA ALA A 102 -13.91 5.79 25.27
C ALA A 102 -12.99 6.64 24.40
N GLN A 103 -12.22 7.52 25.04
CA GLN A 103 -11.16 8.29 24.42
C GLN A 103 -9.82 7.81 24.93
N ILE A 104 -8.91 7.47 24.01
CA ILE A 104 -7.57 6.94 24.31
C ILE A 104 -6.54 7.73 23.53
N SER A 105 -5.50 8.20 24.22
CA SER A 105 -4.37 8.87 23.60
C SER A 105 -3.20 7.89 23.44
N VAL A 106 -2.61 7.85 22.26
CA VAL A 106 -1.48 7.00 21.86
C VAL A 106 -0.32 7.92 21.49
N SER A 107 0.83 7.75 22.15
CA SER A 107 1.97 8.66 22.01
C SER A 107 3.15 7.93 21.38
N LEU A 108 3.40 8.23 20.11
CA LEU A 108 4.43 7.58 19.32
C LEU A 108 5.63 8.52 19.18
N VAL A 109 6.81 8.00 19.51
CA VAL A 109 8.08 8.73 19.46
C VAL A 109 8.93 8.16 18.33
N ARG A 110 9.56 9.04 17.55
CA ARG A 110 10.50 8.62 16.50
C ARG A 110 11.66 7.83 17.12
N PRO A 111 11.86 6.55 16.76
CA PRO A 111 13.04 5.83 17.22
C PRO A 111 14.31 6.43 16.60
N PRO A 112 15.44 6.44 17.33
CA PRO A 112 16.70 6.93 16.79
C PRO A 112 17.12 6.05 15.60
N VAL A 113 17.42 6.69 14.47
CA VAL A 113 17.95 5.99 13.29
C VAL A 113 19.32 5.44 13.66
N VAL A 114 19.40 4.12 13.82
CA VAL A 114 20.68 3.43 14.00
C VAL A 114 21.34 3.40 12.63
N VAL A 115 22.25 4.35 12.38
CA VAL A 115 23.12 4.31 11.22
C VAL A 115 23.93 3.03 11.34
N ALA A 116 23.62 2.03 10.51
CA ALA A 116 24.42 0.82 10.43
C ALA A 116 25.87 1.25 10.12
N PRO A 117 26.86 0.81 10.91
CA PRO A 117 28.25 1.12 10.62
C PRO A 117 28.57 0.64 9.19
N PRO A 118 29.36 1.41 8.42
CA PRO A 118 29.73 1.03 7.07
C PRO A 118 30.26 -0.41 7.07
N PRO A 119 29.89 -1.25 6.08
CA PRO A 119 30.32 -2.63 6.05
C PRO A 119 31.84 -2.68 6.13
N GLU A 120 32.34 -3.27 7.20
CA GLU A 120 33.75 -3.52 7.41
C GLU A 120 34.21 -4.42 6.25
N PRO A 121 35.31 -4.10 5.55
CA PRO A 121 35.73 -4.85 4.37
C PRO A 121 35.88 -6.33 4.74
N GLU A 122 35.16 -7.18 4.03
CA GLU A 122 35.24 -8.64 4.12
C GLU A 122 36.71 -9.05 4.09
N VAL A 123 37.22 -9.50 5.23
CA VAL A 123 38.50 -10.16 5.33
C VAL A 123 38.35 -11.48 4.59
N GLU A 124 39.07 -11.59 3.46
CA GLU A 124 39.19 -12.81 2.66
C GLU A 124 39.37 -14.04 3.57
N ALA A 125 38.37 -14.92 3.53
CA ALA A 125 38.47 -16.22 4.17
C ALA A 125 39.63 -16.99 3.55
N GLN A 126 40.62 -17.32 4.37
CA GLN A 126 41.71 -18.22 3.98
C GLN A 126 41.12 -19.58 3.55
N PRO A 127 41.69 -20.23 2.52
CA PRO A 127 41.17 -21.49 2.02
C PRO A 127 41.30 -22.60 3.09
N PRO A 128 40.35 -23.56 3.15
CA PRO A 128 40.46 -24.71 4.04
C PRO A 128 41.62 -25.61 3.56
N VAL A 129 42.44 -26.03 4.52
CA VAL A 129 43.50 -27.02 4.33
C VAL A 129 42.89 -28.37 3.92
N GLU A 130 43.49 -28.95 2.89
CA GLU A 130 43.26 -30.28 2.33
C GLU A 130 43.18 -31.38 3.40
N ALA A 131 42.13 -32.20 3.32
CA ALA A 131 42.18 -33.58 3.78
C ALA A 131 42.25 -34.48 2.54
N GLU A 132 43.41 -35.11 2.37
CA GLU A 132 43.69 -36.20 1.44
C GLU A 132 42.63 -37.30 1.51
N THR A 133 42.09 -37.69 0.35
CA THR A 133 41.61 -39.05 0.09
C THR A 133 42.21 -39.53 -1.23
N GLU A 134 42.93 -40.65 -1.11
CA GLU A 134 43.67 -41.38 -2.15
C GLU A 134 42.78 -42.01 -3.25
N PRO A 135 43.37 -42.53 -4.36
CA PRO A 135 42.90 -42.23 -5.70
C PRO A 135 42.29 -43.40 -6.51
N LEU A 136 41.58 -42.97 -7.57
CA LEU A 136 41.43 -43.52 -8.93
C LEU A 136 40.79 -44.90 -9.15
N ASP A 137 39.67 -44.88 -9.88
CA ASP A 137 39.50 -45.79 -11.03
C ASP A 137 38.78 -45.06 -12.19
N GLU A 138 39.10 -45.48 -13.41
CA GLU A 138 39.07 -44.75 -14.68
C GLU A 138 37.68 -44.45 -15.31
N ALA A 139 37.67 -43.40 -16.14
CA ALA A 139 36.60 -42.81 -16.98
C ALA A 139 36.29 -43.65 -18.26
N PRO A 140 35.56 -43.19 -19.32
CA PRO A 140 34.85 -41.91 -19.55
C PRO A 140 33.50 -41.99 -20.33
N ALA A 141 32.69 -40.93 -20.28
CA ALA A 141 32.04 -40.32 -21.47
C ALA A 141 31.31 -39.03 -21.09
N GLU A 142 31.52 -38.02 -21.92
CA GLU A 142 31.05 -36.64 -21.84
C GLU A 142 29.54 -36.47 -22.08
N ALA A 143 29.06 -35.26 -21.75
CA ALA A 143 27.93 -34.55 -22.38
C ALA A 143 26.53 -35.14 -22.06
N GLU A 144 25.52 -34.44 -21.56
CA GLU A 144 25.21 -33.03 -21.45
C GLU A 144 24.26 -32.90 -20.25
N ARG A 145 24.53 -32.05 -19.25
CA ARG A 145 23.45 -31.55 -18.39
C ARG A 145 22.85 -30.32 -19.08
N SER A 146 22.11 -30.55 -20.15
CA SER A 146 21.05 -29.65 -20.57
C SER A 146 19.76 -30.20 -19.98
N ALA A 147 19.60 -30.10 -18.66
CA ALA A 147 18.25 -29.98 -18.14
C ALA A 147 17.84 -28.53 -18.44
N GLU A 148 17.40 -28.29 -19.67
CA GLU A 148 16.52 -27.16 -19.95
C GLU A 148 15.33 -27.33 -19.01
N SER A 149 15.37 -26.67 -17.86
CA SER A 149 14.19 -26.45 -17.03
C SER A 149 13.29 -25.50 -17.82
N SER A 150 12.54 -26.08 -18.75
CA SER A 150 11.49 -25.37 -19.47
C SER A 150 10.45 -25.00 -18.42
N GLY A 151 10.36 -23.71 -18.08
CA GLY A 151 9.28 -23.20 -17.23
C GLY A 151 7.91 -23.65 -17.76
N LEU A 152 6.91 -23.68 -16.89
CA LEU A 152 5.55 -24.15 -17.21
C LEU A 152 4.91 -23.38 -18.37
N LEU A 153 5.43 -22.18 -18.67
CA LEU A 153 5.07 -21.34 -19.81
C LEU A 153 6.32 -20.90 -20.57
N PRO A 154 6.26 -20.79 -21.91
CA PRO A 154 7.33 -20.17 -22.68
C PRO A 154 7.60 -18.73 -22.22
N MET A 155 8.89 -18.36 -22.10
CA MET A 155 9.32 -17.06 -21.58
C MET A 155 8.73 -15.85 -22.32
N TRP A 156 8.26 -16.00 -23.57
CA TRP A 156 7.63 -14.90 -24.31
C TRP A 156 6.20 -14.55 -23.83
N VAL A 157 5.49 -15.48 -23.17
CA VAL A 157 4.11 -15.29 -22.69
C VAL A 157 3.96 -14.11 -21.71
N PRO A 158 4.79 -13.98 -20.64
CA PRO A 158 4.69 -12.84 -19.74
C PRO A 158 5.00 -11.48 -20.41
N PHE A 159 5.82 -11.44 -21.46
CA PHE A 159 6.07 -10.21 -22.22
C PHE A 159 4.86 -9.72 -23.02
N VAL A 160 3.99 -10.63 -23.48
CA VAL A 160 2.70 -10.25 -24.09
C VAL A 160 1.80 -9.58 -23.05
N GLY A 161 1.74 -10.13 -21.82
CA GLY A 161 1.04 -9.52 -20.70
C GLY A 161 1.58 -8.14 -20.35
N LEU A 162 2.91 -7.98 -20.35
CA LEU A 162 3.57 -6.70 -20.12
C LEU A 162 3.22 -5.67 -21.20
N GLY A 163 3.23 -6.07 -22.47
CA GLY A 163 2.81 -5.20 -23.58
C GLY A 163 1.35 -4.76 -23.47
N ALA A 164 0.44 -5.68 -23.14
CA ALA A 164 -0.97 -5.36 -22.92
C ALA A 164 -1.16 -4.40 -21.73
N THR A 165 -0.45 -4.63 -20.63
CA THR A 165 -0.47 -3.76 -19.44
C THR A 165 0.01 -2.35 -19.78
N ALA A 166 1.09 -2.22 -20.56
CA ALA A 166 1.61 -0.92 -20.98
C ALA A 166 0.60 -0.14 -21.84
N VAL A 167 -0.09 -0.81 -22.78
CA VAL A 167 -1.13 -0.18 -23.61
C VAL A 167 -2.29 0.31 -22.75
N VAL A 168 -2.81 -0.55 -21.85
CA VAL A 168 -3.92 -0.17 -20.97
C VAL A 168 -3.51 0.95 -20.01
N GLY A 169 -2.29 0.90 -19.47
CA GLY A 169 -1.73 1.96 -18.64
C GLY A 169 -1.66 3.31 -19.36
N ALA A 170 -1.23 3.33 -20.63
CA ALA A 170 -1.21 4.56 -21.43
C ALA A 170 -2.63 5.13 -21.65
N VAL A 171 -3.62 4.27 -21.91
CA VAL A 171 -5.03 4.68 -22.03
C VAL A 171 -5.56 5.24 -20.70
N ALA A 172 -5.19 4.63 -19.57
CA ALA A 172 -5.58 5.10 -18.24
C ALA A 172 -5.01 6.49 -17.94
N LEU A 173 -3.73 6.74 -18.27
CA LEU A 173 -3.11 8.07 -18.12
C LEU A 173 -3.82 9.13 -18.96
N TRP A 174 -4.14 8.81 -20.22
CA TRP A 174 -4.87 9.73 -21.10
C TRP A 174 -6.28 10.01 -20.58
N SER A 175 -6.99 8.99 -20.09
CA SER A 175 -8.30 9.13 -19.44
C SER A 175 -8.23 9.99 -18.18
N GLY A 176 -7.14 9.90 -17.41
CA GLY A 176 -6.91 10.73 -16.23
C GLY A 176 -6.78 12.22 -16.57
N ILE A 177 -6.01 12.56 -17.60
CA ILE A 177 -5.86 13.94 -18.09
C ILE A 177 -7.22 14.50 -18.54
N ASP A 178 -8.01 13.71 -19.25
CA ASP A 178 -9.33 14.11 -19.73
C ASP A 178 -10.32 14.34 -18.56
N THR A 179 -10.24 13.51 -17.51
CA THR A 179 -11.03 13.69 -16.28
C THR A 179 -10.66 14.97 -15.54
N LEU A 180 -9.36 15.28 -15.43
CA LEU A 180 -8.89 16.52 -14.79
C LEU A 180 -9.34 17.75 -15.58
N SER A 181 -9.27 17.69 -16.91
CA SER A 181 -9.73 18.77 -17.79
C SER A 181 -11.23 19.04 -17.64
N ALA A 182 -12.05 17.98 -17.52
CA ALA A 182 -13.48 18.12 -17.28
C ALA A 182 -13.80 18.70 -15.88
N ARG A 183 -13.03 18.32 -14.87
CA ARG A 183 -13.14 18.90 -13.52
C ARG A 183 -12.84 20.40 -13.55
N ASP A 184 -11.74 20.80 -14.19
CA ASP A 184 -11.34 22.20 -14.23
C ASP A 184 -12.39 23.05 -14.97
N ALA A 185 -12.93 22.55 -16.09
CA ALA A 185 -14.03 23.19 -16.81
C ALA A 185 -15.30 23.37 -15.95
N TYR A 186 -15.65 22.37 -15.12
CA TYR A 186 -16.78 22.47 -14.19
C TYR A 186 -16.53 23.46 -13.04
N VAL A 187 -15.29 23.52 -12.53
CA VAL A 187 -14.92 24.48 -11.48
C VAL A 187 -15.02 25.91 -12.01
N ASP A 188 -14.65 26.14 -13.27
CA ASP A 188 -14.74 27.44 -13.92
C ASP A 188 -16.19 27.84 -14.26
N ASP A 189 -17.02 26.89 -14.71
CA ASP A 189 -18.45 27.12 -15.03
C ASP A 189 -19.36 25.98 -14.51
N PRO A 190 -19.86 26.09 -13.27
CA PRO A 190 -20.62 25.02 -12.63
C PRO A 190 -21.99 24.82 -13.29
N THR A 191 -22.15 23.68 -13.97
CA THR A 191 -23.40 23.27 -14.60
C THR A 191 -23.73 21.81 -14.30
N GLU A 192 -25.01 21.46 -14.24
CA GLU A 192 -25.46 20.08 -14.00
C GLU A 192 -24.91 19.11 -15.07
N ALA A 193 -24.96 19.50 -16.34
CA ALA A 193 -24.40 18.71 -17.44
C ALA A 193 -22.87 18.52 -17.29
N GLY A 194 -22.14 19.53 -16.82
CA GLY A 194 -20.70 19.42 -16.54
C GLY A 194 -20.39 18.48 -15.38
N TYR A 195 -21.24 18.46 -14.35
CA TYR A 195 -21.11 17.52 -13.23
C TYR A 195 -21.35 16.07 -13.66
N GLU A 196 -22.40 15.81 -14.44
CA GLU A 196 -22.71 14.47 -14.96
C GLU A 196 -21.61 13.96 -15.91
N ASP A 197 -21.08 14.82 -16.79
CA ASP A 197 -19.96 14.46 -17.67
C ASP A 197 -18.69 14.15 -16.86
N GLY A 198 -18.36 14.99 -15.87
CA GLY A 198 -17.21 14.79 -14.98
C GLY A 198 -17.28 13.48 -14.20
N THR A 199 -18.43 13.18 -13.59
CA THR A 199 -18.65 11.91 -12.86
C THR A 199 -18.58 10.69 -13.79
N GLY A 200 -19.10 10.80 -15.02
CA GLY A 200 -18.98 9.76 -16.04
C GLY A 200 -17.53 9.48 -16.44
N ARG A 201 -16.71 10.52 -16.62
CA ARG A 201 -15.27 10.38 -16.91
C ARG A 201 -14.51 9.78 -15.74
N GLN A 202 -14.79 10.23 -14.52
CA GLN A 202 -14.19 9.68 -13.31
C GLN A 202 -14.48 8.18 -13.16
N ALA A 203 -15.72 7.74 -13.41
CA ALA A 203 -16.08 6.33 -13.34
C ALA A 203 -15.30 5.47 -14.35
N ARG A 204 -15.14 5.95 -15.59
CA ARG A 204 -14.36 5.27 -16.64
C ARG A 204 -12.87 5.19 -16.27
N THR A 205 -12.30 6.27 -15.77
CA THR A 205 -10.90 6.32 -15.33
C THR A 205 -10.66 5.36 -14.17
N ASN A 206 -11.54 5.32 -13.17
CA ASN A 206 -11.45 4.37 -12.06
C ASN A 206 -11.52 2.91 -12.53
N ALA A 207 -12.42 2.62 -13.47
CA ALA A 207 -12.49 1.29 -14.09
C ALA A 207 -11.19 0.92 -14.83
N LEU A 208 -10.62 1.86 -15.60
CA LEU A 208 -9.36 1.65 -16.32
C LEU A 208 -8.18 1.42 -15.37
N ILE A 209 -8.10 2.17 -14.27
CA ILE A 209 -7.09 1.96 -13.22
C ILE A 209 -7.23 0.55 -12.63
N GLY A 210 -8.45 0.15 -12.27
CA GLY A 210 -8.72 -1.19 -11.75
C GLY A 210 -8.31 -2.30 -12.71
N VAL A 211 -8.62 -2.15 -14.01
CA VAL A 211 -8.23 -3.09 -15.06
C VAL A 211 -6.70 -3.13 -15.23
N THR A 212 -6.03 -1.99 -15.19
CA THR A 212 -4.55 -1.90 -15.29
C THR A 212 -3.87 -2.64 -14.15
N VAL A 213 -4.35 -2.44 -12.92
CA VAL A 213 -3.83 -3.13 -11.73
C VAL A 213 -4.04 -4.64 -11.86
N GLY A 214 -5.25 -5.07 -12.24
CA GLY A 214 -5.55 -6.49 -12.47
C GLY A 214 -4.64 -7.14 -13.51
N LEU A 215 -4.39 -6.44 -14.63
CA LEU A 215 -3.45 -6.87 -15.68
C LEU A 215 -2.01 -6.93 -15.18
N GLY A 216 -1.57 -5.97 -14.38
CA GLY A 216 -0.24 -5.97 -13.78
C GLY A 216 -0.02 -7.17 -12.86
N VAL A 217 -1.01 -7.48 -12.01
CA VAL A 217 -0.97 -8.65 -11.11
C VAL A 217 -0.97 -9.96 -11.90
N ALA A 218 -1.83 -10.09 -12.92
CA ALA A 218 -1.83 -11.26 -13.80
C ALA A 218 -0.48 -11.42 -14.53
N THR A 219 0.11 -10.32 -14.99
CA THR A 219 1.43 -10.33 -15.64
C THR A 219 2.52 -10.80 -14.68
N ALA A 220 2.53 -10.31 -13.44
CA ALA A 220 3.47 -10.76 -12.41
C ALA A 220 3.32 -12.27 -12.12
N ALA A 221 2.09 -12.78 -12.02
CA ALA A 221 1.84 -14.20 -11.85
C ALA A 221 2.35 -15.03 -13.05
N LEU A 222 2.19 -14.53 -14.28
CA LEU A 222 2.75 -15.18 -15.47
C LEU A 222 4.27 -15.21 -15.46
N PHE A 223 4.94 -14.17 -14.97
CA PHE A 223 6.39 -14.17 -14.77
C PHE A 223 6.80 -15.23 -13.75
N VAL A 224 6.13 -15.29 -12.59
CA VAL A 224 6.39 -16.31 -11.55
C VAL A 224 6.24 -17.72 -12.13
N LEU A 225 5.15 -18.00 -12.85
CA LEU A 225 4.91 -19.30 -13.49
C LEU A 225 5.91 -19.64 -14.60
N ALA A 226 6.39 -18.65 -15.34
CA ALA A 226 7.43 -18.84 -16.34
C ALA A 226 8.81 -19.11 -15.70
N THR A 227 9.04 -18.66 -14.46
CA THR A 227 10.32 -18.82 -13.74
C THR A 227 10.38 -20.03 -12.80
N LEU A 228 9.24 -20.51 -12.28
CA LEU A 228 9.18 -21.70 -11.43
C LEU A 228 9.36 -22.96 -12.29
N GLY A 229 10.59 -23.47 -12.32
CA GLY A 229 10.85 -24.88 -12.57
C GLY A 229 10.38 -25.68 -11.35
N GLY A 230 9.64 -26.77 -11.57
CA GLY A 230 9.04 -27.54 -10.49
C GLY A 230 10.08 -28.03 -9.49
N ASP A 231 10.03 -27.51 -8.26
CA ASP A 231 9.75 -28.29 -7.05
C ASP A 231 9.55 -27.34 -5.84
N GLU A 232 8.51 -27.67 -5.07
CA GLU A 232 8.07 -27.19 -3.74
C GLU A 232 7.57 -25.73 -3.58
N GLU A 233 6.25 -25.64 -3.38
CA GLU A 233 5.42 -24.44 -3.30
C GLU A 233 5.63 -23.68 -1.97
N ALA A 234 6.24 -22.50 -2.01
CA ALA A 234 5.94 -21.48 -1.02
C ALA A 234 4.68 -20.72 -1.48
N PRO A 235 3.54 -20.80 -0.77
CA PRO A 235 2.30 -20.15 -1.21
C PRO A 235 2.44 -18.63 -1.14
N VAL A 236 2.72 -17.99 -2.27
CA VAL A 236 2.64 -16.53 -2.40
C VAL A 236 1.18 -16.16 -2.54
N THR A 237 0.64 -15.46 -1.54
CA THR A 237 -0.73 -14.94 -1.61
C THR A 237 -0.67 -13.49 -2.07
N ALA A 238 -1.15 -13.25 -3.29
CA ALA A 238 -1.38 -11.90 -3.81
C ALA A 238 -2.82 -11.48 -3.51
N SER A 239 -2.99 -10.35 -2.85
CA SER A 239 -4.31 -9.71 -2.72
C SER A 239 -4.31 -8.34 -3.35
N VAL A 240 -5.40 -8.02 -4.04
CA VAL A 240 -5.62 -6.75 -4.71
C VAL A 240 -6.80 -6.09 -4.05
N SER A 241 -6.61 -4.85 -3.59
CA SER A 241 -7.70 -4.00 -3.14
C SER A 241 -7.82 -2.81 -4.08
N ALA A 242 -9.05 -2.47 -4.43
CA ALA A 242 -9.37 -1.26 -5.15
C ALA A 242 -10.53 -0.58 -4.44
N GLY A 243 -10.35 0.69 -4.12
CA GLY A 243 -11.34 1.54 -3.48
C GLY A 243 -11.40 2.91 -4.16
N PRO A 244 -12.40 3.73 -3.81
CA PRO A 244 -12.56 5.08 -4.35
C PRO A 244 -11.37 6.01 -4.06
N GLU A 245 -10.47 5.62 -3.15
CA GLU A 245 -9.28 6.38 -2.72
C GLU A 245 -7.97 5.85 -3.32
N GLY A 246 -8.01 4.74 -4.06
CA GLY A 246 -6.82 4.16 -4.68
C GLY A 246 -6.86 2.64 -4.82
N ALA A 247 -5.77 2.08 -5.33
CA ALA A 247 -5.58 0.64 -5.44
C ALA A 247 -4.26 0.23 -4.79
N GLY A 248 -4.26 -0.95 -4.16
CA GLY A 248 -3.11 -1.54 -3.50
C GLY A 248 -2.91 -2.98 -3.95
N VAL A 249 -1.65 -3.40 -4.00
CA VAL A 249 -1.25 -4.80 -4.20
C VAL A 249 -0.46 -5.22 -2.98
N ASN A 250 -0.90 -6.29 -2.32
CA ASN A 250 -0.18 -6.92 -1.23
C ASN A 250 0.35 -8.28 -1.69
N LEU A 251 1.63 -8.51 -1.42
CA LEU A 251 2.29 -9.80 -1.64
C LEU A 251 2.77 -10.32 -0.29
N VAL A 252 2.22 -11.46 0.12
CA VAL A 252 2.64 -12.15 1.35
C VAL A 252 3.25 -13.48 0.94
N GLY A 253 4.50 -13.71 1.37
CA GLY A 253 5.22 -14.97 1.18
C GLY A 253 6.10 -15.26 2.39
N SER A 254 6.35 -16.54 2.66
CA SER A 254 7.36 -16.99 3.61
C SER A 254 8.68 -17.18 2.88
N PHE A 255 9.76 -16.54 3.35
CA PHE A 255 11.13 -16.73 2.91
C PHE A 255 11.96 -17.41 3.99
#